data_AF-A0A6H1ZK92-F1
#
_entry.id   AF-A0A6H1ZK92-F1
#
_cell.length_a   1.000
_cell.length_b   1.000
_cell.length_c   1.000
_cell.angle_alpha   90.00
_cell.angle_beta   90.00
_cell.angle_gamma   90.00
#
_symmetry.space_group_name_H-M   'P 1'
#
loop_
_entity.id
_entity.type
_entity.pdbx_description
1 polymer ?
#
loop_
_entity_poly.entity_id
_entity_poly.type
_entity_poly.pdbx_seq_one_letter_code
_entity_poly.pdbx_strand_id
1 'polypeptide(L)' 'MSEIERTKMNECYSCEHRRTIPYNAHTQCTKPDPEMEGNACGIKAGWFKYPSNYDPIWKEKDCKNYRGE' A
#
# COMPACT_ATOMS: atom_id res chain seq x y z
N MET A 1 -8.07 -1.69 -24.18
CA MET A 1 -7.17 -1.41 -23.05
C MET A 1 -8.00 -1.67 -21.81
N SER A 2 -7.82 -2.80 -21.15
CA SER A 2 -8.67 -3.23 -20.03
C SER A 2 -8.57 -2.24 -18.88
N GLU A 3 -9.70 -1.72 -18.42
CA GLU A 3 -9.81 -0.90 -17.23
C GLU A 3 -9.31 -1.73 -16.04
N ILE A 4 -8.21 -1.32 -15.40
CA ILE A 4 -7.69 -2.02 -14.22
C ILE A 4 -8.63 -1.70 -13.07
N GLU A 5 -9.41 -2.69 -12.64
CA GLU A 5 -10.32 -2.54 -11.50
C GLU A 5 -9.52 -2.24 -10.21
N ARG A 6 -10.02 -1.28 -9.42
CA ARG A 6 -9.41 -0.91 -8.13
C ARG A 6 -9.54 -2.06 -7.14
N THR A 7 -8.41 -2.49 -6.58
CA THR A 7 -8.30 -3.52 -5.54
C THR A 7 -7.41 -3.01 -4.40
N LYS A 8 -7.52 -3.62 -3.21
CA LYS A 8 -6.63 -3.34 -2.07
C LYS A 8 -5.13 -3.37 -2.41
N MET A 9 -4.74 -4.20 -3.39
CA MET A 9 -3.36 -4.41 -3.82
C MET A 9 -2.86 -3.33 -4.79
N ASN A 10 -3.76 -2.61 -5.48
CA ASN A 10 -3.37 -1.60 -6.46
C ASN A 10 -3.79 -0.16 -6.09
N GLU A 11 -4.73 0.01 -5.15
CA GLU A 11 -5.26 1.34 -4.82
C GLU A 11 -4.20 2.30 -4.28
N CYS A 12 -3.11 1.78 -3.69
CA CYS A 12 -2.04 2.65 -3.21
C CYS A 12 -1.33 3.35 -4.37
N TYR A 13 -1.26 2.75 -5.57
CA TYR A 13 -0.53 3.31 -6.71
C TYR A 13 -1.20 4.55 -7.30
N SER A 14 -2.51 4.70 -7.12
CA SER A 14 -3.32 5.85 -7.56
C SER A 14 -3.76 6.75 -6.40
N CYS A 15 -3.12 6.62 -5.23
CA CYS A 15 -3.50 7.36 -4.02
C CYS A 15 -2.63 8.61 -3.85
N GLU A 16 -3.25 9.77 -3.61
CA GLU A 16 -2.55 11.04 -3.37
C GLU A 16 -1.59 10.98 -2.16
N HIS A 17 -1.88 10.13 -1.18
CA HIS A 17 -1.08 9.97 0.03
C HIS A 17 0.12 9.02 -0.15
N ARG A 18 0.28 8.43 -1.35
CA ARG A 18 1.43 7.60 -1.70
C ARG A 18 2.68 8.44 -1.88
N ARG A 19 3.80 7.93 -1.40
CA ARG A 19 5.14 8.42 -1.66
C ARG A 19 6.02 7.28 -2.15
N THR A 20 6.89 7.59 -3.10
CA THR A 20 7.95 6.68 -3.54
C THR A 20 9.15 6.85 -2.63
N ILE A 21 9.80 5.74 -2.28
CA ILE A 21 11.02 5.76 -1.49
C ILE A 21 12.18 5.75 -2.49
N PRO A 22 13.10 6.74 -2.46
CA PRO A 22 14.25 6.74 -3.34
C PRO A 22 15.04 5.42 -3.24
N TYR A 23 15.42 4.86 -4.39
CA TYR A 23 16.17 3.59 -4.50
C TYR A 23 15.45 2.34 -3.97
N ASN A 24 14.14 2.40 -3.72
CA ASN A 24 13.35 1.24 -3.29
C ASN A 24 12.09 1.10 -4.17
N ALA A 25 11.71 -0.13 -4.49
CA ALA A 25 10.49 -0.43 -5.24
C ALA A 25 9.20 -0.30 -4.38
N HIS A 26 9.36 -0.28 -3.05
CA HIS A 26 8.25 -0.19 -2.12
C HIS A 26 7.68 1.24 -1.98
N THR A 27 6.51 1.28 -1.36
CA THR A 27 5.72 2.49 -1.15
C THR A 27 5.80 2.95 0.30
N GLN A 28 5.72 4.27 0.49
CA GLN A 28 5.50 4.93 1.77
C GLN A 28 4.13 5.63 1.76
N CYS A 29 3.45 5.69 2.90
CA CYS A 29 2.19 6.40 3.07
C CYS A 29 2.36 7.60 4.03
N THR A 30 1.79 8.76 3.67
CA THR A 30 1.78 9.96 4.53
C THR A 30 0.56 10.05 5.44
N LYS A 31 -0.54 9.37 5.08
CA LYS A 31 -1.80 9.35 5.85
C LYS A 31 -2.20 7.91 6.16
N PRO A 32 -1.56 7.28 7.17
CA PRO A 32 -1.78 5.87 7.43
C PRO A 32 -3.19 5.59 7.96
N ASP A 33 -3.74 4.44 7.57
CA ASP A 33 -4.91 3.85 8.22
C ASP A 33 -4.45 3.10 9.47
N PRO A 34 -4.87 3.50 10.68
CA PRO A 34 -4.43 2.88 11.93
C PRO A 34 -4.88 1.42 12.07
N GLU A 35 -5.91 1.01 11.34
CA GLU A 35 -6.37 -0.37 11.37
C GLU A 35 -5.64 -1.23 10.33
N MET A 36 -4.81 -0.68 9.43
CA MET A 36 -4.22 -1.43 8.31
C MET A 36 -3.49 -2.72 8.75
N GLU A 37 -3.82 -3.83 8.07
CA GLU A 37 -3.27 -5.15 8.35
C GLU A 37 -2.54 -5.70 7.13
N GLY A 38 -1.41 -6.33 7.39
CA GLY A 38 -0.59 -6.97 6.39
C GLY A 38 -0.56 -8.49 6.57
N ASN A 39 -0.40 -9.20 5.46
CA ASN A 39 -0.28 -10.63 5.48
C ASN A 39 0.96 -11.07 6.27
N ALA A 40 0.80 -12.12 7.09
CA ALA A 40 1.85 -12.62 7.97
C ALA A 40 3.14 -12.99 7.22
N CYS A 41 3.05 -13.53 5.99
CA CYS A 41 4.23 -13.85 5.18
C CYS A 41 4.97 -12.59 4.74
N GLY A 42 4.24 -11.56 4.27
CA GLY A 42 4.82 -10.28 3.86
C GLY A 42 5.48 -9.53 5.02
N ILE A 43 4.88 -9.56 6.21
CA ILE A 43 5.46 -8.96 7.42
C ILE A 43 6.75 -9.69 7.81
N LYS A 44 6.73 -11.03 7.89
CA LYS A 44 7.91 -11.84 8.28
C LYS A 44 9.05 -11.72 7.29
N ALA A 45 8.76 -11.60 6.00
CA ALA A 45 9.76 -11.39 4.96
C ALA A 45 10.31 -9.94 4.91
N GLY A 46 9.69 -9.01 5.64
CA GLY A 46 10.06 -7.59 5.64
C GLY A 46 9.53 -6.79 4.44
N TRP A 47 8.58 -7.36 3.69
CA TRP A 47 8.01 -6.74 2.48
C TRP A 47 6.80 -5.85 2.81
N PHE A 48 6.28 -5.98 4.03
CA PHE A 48 5.20 -5.14 4.53
C PHE A 48 5.57 -4.48 5.86
N LYS A 49 6.24 -3.33 5.79
CA LYS A 49 6.52 -2.45 6.94
C LYS A 49 5.70 -1.17 6.82
N TYR A 50 4.40 -1.30 7.02
CA TYR A 50 3.47 -0.17 6.97
C TYR A 50 3.67 0.78 8.17
N PRO A 51 3.61 2.11 7.99
CA PRO A 51 3.34 2.84 6.73
C PRO A 51 4.58 3.28 5.96
N SER A 52 5.79 3.02 6.46
CA SER A 52 7.00 3.66 5.94
C SER A 52 7.67 2.94 4.77
N ASN A 53 7.47 1.64 4.60
CA ASN A 53 8.12 0.83 3.57
C ASN A 53 7.35 -0.49 3.35
N TYR A 54 6.36 -0.48 2.48
CA TYR A 54 5.51 -1.65 2.25
C TYR A 54 5.15 -1.83 0.77
N ASP A 55 4.96 -3.09 0.38
CA ASP A 55 4.31 -3.45 -0.87
C ASP A 55 2.80 -3.64 -0.65
N PRO A 56 1.94 -2.85 -1.31
CA PRO A 56 0.48 -2.95 -1.22
C PRO A 56 -0.10 -4.35 -1.52
N ILE A 57 0.62 -5.22 -2.22
CA ILE A 57 0.17 -6.59 -2.51
C ILE A 57 -0.10 -7.39 -1.23
N TRP A 58 0.60 -7.09 -0.14
CA TRP A 58 0.46 -7.78 1.14
C TRP A 58 -0.64 -7.21 2.02
N LYS A 59 -1.41 -6.22 1.58
CA LYS A 59 -2.54 -5.70 2.35
C LYS A 59 -3.67 -6.72 2.41
N GLU A 60 -4.24 -6.88 3.60
CA GLU A 60 -5.37 -7.80 3.77
C GLU A 60 -6.71 -7.10 3.54
N LYS A 61 -6.76 -5.77 3.65
CA LYS A 61 -7.98 -4.95 3.48
C LYS A 61 -7.76 -3.66 2.69
N ASP A 62 -8.87 -3.10 2.22
CA ASP A 62 -8.91 -1.77 1.60
C ASP A 62 -8.62 -0.67 2.63
N CYS A 63 -8.02 0.41 2.18
CA CYS A 63 -7.60 1.55 3.00
C CYS A 63 -8.75 2.52 3.22
N LYS A 64 -9.09 2.82 4.49
CA LYS A 64 -10.12 3.82 4.83
C LYS A 64 -9.72 5.24 4.43
N ASN A 65 -8.42 5.51 4.34
CA ASN A 65 -7.85 6.81 4.01
C ASN A 65 -7.52 6.97 2.51
N TYR A 66 -7.97 6.06 1.64
CA TYR A 66 -7.72 6.19 0.19
C TYR A 66 -8.32 7.48 -0.39
N ARG A 67 -7.53 8.21 -1.17
CA ARG A 67 -7.96 9.35 -1.98
C ARG A 67 -7.33 9.25 -3.36
N GLY A 68 -8.17 9.04 -4.38
CA GLY A 68 -7.73 8.97 -5.77
C GLY A 68 -7.20 10.32 -6.24
N GLU A 69 -6.06 10.28 -6.94
CA GLU A 69 -5.51 11.41 -7.69
C GLU A 69 -6.16 11.59 -9.07
#